data_AF-A0A938II85-F1
#
_entry.id   AF-A0A938II85-F1
#
_cell.length_a   1.000
_cell.length_b   1.000
_cell.length_c   1.000
_cell.angle_alpha   90.00
_cell.angle_beta   90.00
_cell.angle_gamma   90.00
#
_symmetry.space_group_name_H-M   'P 1'
#
loop_
_entity.id
_entity.type
_entity.pdbx_description
1 polymer ?
#
loop_
_entity_poly.entity_id
_entity_poly.type
_entity_poly.pdbx_seq_one_letter_code
_entity_poly.pdbx_strand_id
1 'polypeptide(L)'
;MRSGGHAPAPGADRRRGQARVSRRFRFPLARLARVREIAEQRAGAALAQAEREAAQALEALHAAERELAAARALLRAMLSAPHVEPSRVLLAQGTLSGLNTRVATRRTQWRARREAADALAMQWRQCRQDCQSLERLEERSLARFRAEEAVLDARAMDEIALQRSAARARGFRSEGISADRPTAS
;
A
#
# COMPACT_ATOMS: atom_id res chain seq x y z
N MET A 1 -13.58 -6.82 26.04
CA MET A 1 -14.04 -6.30 24.74
C MET A 1 -13.09 -5.18 24.32
N ARG A 2 -12.14 -5.45 23.41
CA ARG A 2 -11.18 -4.44 22.92
C ARG A 2 -11.60 -4.05 21.51
N SER A 3 -11.91 -2.77 21.36
CA SER A 3 -12.24 -2.08 20.12
C SER A 3 -11.08 -2.25 19.13
N GLY A 4 -11.39 -2.89 17.99
CA GLY A 4 -10.46 -2.99 16.86
C GLY A 4 -10.21 -1.61 16.28
N GLY A 5 -8.98 -1.11 16.47
CA GLY A 5 -8.48 0.06 15.77
C GLY A 5 -8.40 -0.25 14.28
N HIS A 6 -9.40 0.19 13.52
CA HIS A 6 -9.38 0.17 12.07
C HIS A 6 -8.38 1.26 11.63
N ALA A 7 -7.15 0.86 11.33
CA ALA A 7 -6.18 1.76 10.72
C ALA A 7 -6.75 2.23 9.37
N PRO A 8 -6.91 3.56 9.15
CA PRO A 8 -7.41 4.03 7.87
C PRO A 8 -6.43 3.65 6.76
N ALA A 9 -6.96 3.15 5.64
CA ALA A 9 -6.17 2.84 4.46
C ALA A 9 -5.36 4.08 4.03
N PRO A 10 -4.03 3.98 3.85
CA PRO A 10 -3.22 5.10 3.40
C PRO A 10 -3.57 5.41 1.94
N GLY A 11 -4.39 6.43 1.70
CA GLY A 11 -4.66 6.92 0.34
C GLY A 11 -5.95 7.71 0.12
N ALA A 12 -6.90 7.72 1.05
CA ALA A 12 -8.24 8.26 0.78
C ALA A 12 -8.33 9.80 0.70
N ASP A 13 -7.43 10.54 1.36
CA ASP A 13 -7.68 11.98 1.61
C ASP A 13 -6.94 12.99 0.70
N ARG A 14 -6.10 12.55 -0.24
CA ARG A 14 -5.31 13.50 -1.08
C ARG A 14 -6.10 14.22 -2.18
N ARG A 15 -7.40 13.97 -2.37
CA ARG A 15 -8.13 14.33 -3.60
C ARG A 15 -8.91 15.65 -3.61
N ARG A 16 -9.05 16.38 -2.49
CA ARG A 16 -10.00 17.53 -2.44
C ARG A 16 -9.45 18.88 -2.92
N GLY A 17 -8.12 19.05 -3.05
CA GLY A 17 -7.51 20.34 -3.44
C GLY A 17 -6.92 20.45 -4.87
N GLN A 18 -6.82 19.35 -5.63
CA GLN A 18 -6.08 19.30 -6.91
C GLN A 18 -6.94 19.37 -8.18
N ALA A 19 -8.26 19.54 -8.07
CA ALA A 19 -9.21 19.18 -9.12
C ALA A 19 -9.23 20.07 -10.40
N ARG A 20 -8.61 21.26 -10.40
CA ARG A 20 -8.59 22.14 -11.60
C ARG A 20 -7.37 21.95 -12.49
N VAL A 21 -6.17 21.72 -11.93
CA VAL A 21 -4.94 21.42 -12.70
C VAL A 21 -4.97 19.99 -13.27
N SER A 22 -5.67 19.06 -12.60
CA SER A 22 -5.71 17.64 -12.96
C SER A 22 -6.52 17.30 -14.21
N ARG A 23 -7.27 18.24 -14.82
CA ARG A 23 -8.04 17.94 -16.05
C ARG A 23 -7.18 17.90 -17.32
N ARG A 24 -6.05 18.62 -17.35
CA ARG A 24 -5.15 18.70 -18.52
C ARG A 24 -3.91 17.80 -18.39
N PHE A 25 -3.36 17.67 -17.18
CA PHE A 25 -2.21 16.80 -16.94
C PHE A 25 -2.59 15.31 -17.09
N ARG A 26 -1.85 14.58 -17.92
CA ARG A 26 -1.94 13.12 -18.02
C ARG A 26 -0.56 12.54 -17.76
N PHE A 27 -0.43 11.75 -16.69
CA PHE A 27 0.83 11.08 -16.41
C PHE A 27 1.15 10.05 -17.50
N PRO A 28 2.30 10.15 -18.21
CA PRO A 28 2.60 9.26 -19.34
C PRO A 28 2.62 7.77 -18.97
N LEU A 29 2.97 7.46 -17.72
CA LEU A 29 3.04 6.09 -17.21
C LEU A 29 1.81 5.69 -16.37
N ALA A 30 0.68 6.39 -16.50
CA ALA A 30 -0.53 6.11 -15.72
C ALA A 30 -1.02 4.66 -15.86
N ARG A 31 -0.95 4.08 -17.07
CA ARG A 31 -1.32 2.67 -17.30
C ARG A 31 -0.39 1.72 -16.54
N LEU A 32 0.92 1.99 -16.54
CA LEU A 32 1.90 1.19 -15.82
C LEU A 32 1.71 1.32 -14.30
N ALA A 33 1.48 2.54 -13.81
CA ALA A 33 1.17 2.79 -12.40
C ALA A 33 -0.06 1.99 -11.95
N ARG A 34 -1.12 1.97 -12.77
CA ARG A 34 -2.31 1.16 -12.48
C ARG A 34 -2.02 -0.35 -12.43
N VAL A 35 -1.22 -0.86 -13.36
CA VAL A 35 -0.81 -2.28 -13.35
C VAL A 35 -0.01 -2.62 -12.09
N ARG A 36 0.92 -1.74 -11.68
CA ARG A 36 1.73 -1.94 -10.46
C ARG A 36 0.90 -1.85 -9.19
N GLU A 37 -0.05 -0.92 -9.12
CA GLU A 37 -1.01 -0.83 -8.01
C GLU A 37 -1.82 -2.12 -7.86
N ILE A 38 -2.32 -2.68 -8.97
CA ILE A 38 -3.03 -3.98 -8.97
C ILE A 38 -2.10 -5.12 -8.52
N ALA A 39 -0.83 -5.10 -8.95
CA ALA A 39 0.15 -6.10 -8.52
C ALA A 39 0.44 -6.01 -7.01
N GLU A 40 0.57 -4.79 -6.46
CA GLU A 40 0.74 -4.56 -5.02
C GLU A 40 -0.49 -5.06 -4.25
N GLN A 41 -1.70 -4.75 -4.71
CA GLN A 41 -2.94 -5.22 -4.08
C GLN A 41 -3.04 -6.75 -4.07
N ARG A 42 -2.69 -7.41 -5.18
CA ARG A 42 -2.65 -8.87 -5.27
C ARG A 42 -1.60 -9.48 -4.34
N ALA A 43 -0.39 -8.90 -4.30
CA ALA A 43 0.67 -9.36 -3.40
C ALA A 43 0.27 -9.17 -1.93
N GLY A 44 -0.37 -8.05 -1.58
CA GLY A 44 -0.89 -7.78 -0.24
C GLY A 44 -1.99 -8.76 0.17
N ALA A 45 -2.92 -9.08 -0.74
CA ALA A 45 -3.94 -10.09 -0.49
C ALA A 45 -3.36 -11.49 -0.28
N ALA A 46 -2.37 -11.88 -1.10
CA ALA A 46 -1.67 -13.16 -0.96
C ALA A 46 -0.90 -13.26 0.37
N LEU A 47 -0.20 -12.19 0.76
CA LEU A 47 0.46 -12.11 2.07
C LEU A 47 -0.53 -12.27 3.22
N ALA A 48 -1.62 -11.51 3.21
CA ALA A 48 -2.64 -11.58 4.26
C ALA A 48 -3.24 -12.99 4.39
N GLN A 49 -3.43 -13.70 3.27
CA GLN A 49 -3.88 -15.08 3.28
C GLN A 49 -2.83 -16.02 3.89
N ALA A 50 -1.56 -15.90 3.48
CA ALA A 50 -0.48 -16.72 4.01
C ALA A 50 -0.23 -16.49 5.51
N GLU A 51 -0.37 -15.25 6.00
CA GLU A 51 -0.29 -14.93 7.42
C GLU A 51 -1.40 -15.59 8.23
N ARG A 52 -2.64 -15.61 7.70
CA ARG A 52 -3.76 -16.33 8.33
C ARG A 52 -3.49 -17.83 8.40
N GLU A 53 -2.98 -18.43 7.32
CA GLU A 53 -2.63 -19.86 7.30
C GLU A 53 -1.50 -20.19 8.28
N ALA A 54 -0.48 -19.33 8.39
CA ALA A 54 0.59 -19.49 9.37
C ALA A 54 0.08 -19.37 10.80
N ALA A 55 -0.85 -18.45 11.08
CA ALA A 55 -1.48 -18.29 12.39
C ALA A 55 -2.33 -19.53 12.75
N GLN A 56 -3.14 -20.04 11.82
CA GLN A 56 -3.91 -21.27 12.02
C GLN A 56 -3.01 -22.49 12.28
N ALA A 57 -1.89 -22.60 11.54
CA ALA A 57 -0.91 -23.66 11.76
C ALA A 57 -0.24 -23.56 13.14
N LEU A 58 0.01 -22.34 13.63
CA LEU A 58 0.55 -22.10 14.97
C LEU A 58 -0.46 -22.49 16.07
N GLU A 59 -1.73 -22.13 15.91
CA GLU A 59 -2.79 -22.53 16.83
C GLU A 59 -2.94 -24.06 16.91
N ALA A 60 -2.88 -24.74 15.75
CA ALA A 60 -2.90 -26.19 15.68
C ALA A 60 -1.67 -26.84 16.34
N LEU A 61 -0.49 -26.23 16.22
CA LEU A 61 0.72 -26.66 16.93
C LEU A 61 0.53 -26.53 18.45
N HIS A 62 0.09 -25.38 18.93
CA HIS A 62 -0.16 -25.16 20.36
C HIS A 62 -1.21 -26.12 20.92
N ALA A 63 -2.27 -26.42 20.16
CA ALA A 63 -3.25 -27.42 20.56
C ALA A 63 -2.61 -28.82 20.71
N ALA A 64 -1.80 -29.24 19.73
CA ALA A 64 -1.11 -30.52 19.80
C ALA A 64 -0.10 -30.59 20.96
N GLU A 65 0.59 -29.50 21.26
CA GLU A 65 1.53 -29.42 22.39
C GLU A 65 0.81 -29.48 23.75
N ARG A 66 -0.36 -28.82 23.88
CA ARG A 66 -1.21 -28.95 25.08
C ARG A 66 -1.70 -30.37 25.29
N GLU A 67 -2.17 -31.02 24.23
CA GLU A 67 -2.61 -32.43 24.29
C GLU A 67 -1.46 -33.35 24.70
N LEU A 68 -0.25 -33.15 24.15
CA LEU A 68 0.94 -33.90 24.55
C LEU A 68 1.31 -33.66 26.02
N ALA A 69 1.25 -32.41 26.49
CA ALA A 69 1.53 -32.07 27.89
C ALA A 69 0.52 -32.73 28.84
N ALA A 70 -0.78 -32.72 28.49
CA ALA A 70 -1.82 -33.39 29.25
C ALA A 70 -1.60 -34.91 29.30
N ALA A 71 -1.27 -35.55 28.17
CA ALA A 71 -0.96 -36.98 28.12
C ALA A 71 0.27 -37.35 28.98
N ARG A 72 1.30 -36.50 28.99
CA ARG A 72 2.48 -36.69 29.85
C ARG A 72 2.12 -36.55 31.33
N ALA A 73 1.26 -35.62 31.69
CA ALA A 73 0.78 -35.45 33.07
C ALA A 73 -0.04 -36.68 33.52
N LEU A 74 -0.91 -37.20 32.66
CA LEU A 74 -1.67 -38.42 32.92
C LEU A 74 -0.75 -39.64 33.14
N LEU A 75 0.27 -39.83 32.28
CA LEU A 75 1.23 -40.92 32.46
C LEU A 75 1.97 -40.80 33.80
N ARG A 76 2.40 -39.59 34.18
CA ARG A 76 3.04 -39.36 35.49
C ARG A 76 2.11 -39.72 36.65
N ALA A 77 0.84 -39.31 36.56
CA ALA A 77 -0.16 -39.64 37.57
C ALA A 77 -0.36 -41.17 37.72
N MET A 78 -0.38 -41.90 36.59
CA MET A 78 -0.48 -43.36 36.58
C MET A 78 0.74 -44.03 37.23
N LEU A 79 1.94 -43.50 37.00
CA LEU A 79 3.18 -44.02 37.59
C LEU A 79 3.30 -43.70 39.09
N SER A 80 2.67 -42.63 39.56
CA SER A 80 2.62 -42.26 40.98
C SER A 80 1.49 -42.95 41.77
N ALA A 81 0.63 -43.73 41.11
CA ALA A 81 -0.48 -44.39 41.75
C ALA A 81 0.01 -45.54 42.65
N PRO A 82 -0.65 -45.81 43.80
CA PRO A 82 -0.24 -46.88 44.72
C PRO A 82 -0.35 -48.28 44.10
N HIS A 83 -1.18 -48.45 43.08
CA HIS A 83 -1.30 -49.69 42.30
C HIS A 83 -1.13 -49.35 40.82
N VAL A 84 0.02 -49.71 40.25
CA VAL A 84 0.34 -49.45 38.85
C VAL A 84 -0.13 -50.63 38.00
N GLU A 85 -0.95 -50.35 36.98
CA GLU A 85 -1.37 -51.36 36.00
C GLU A 85 -0.44 -51.28 34.76
N PRO A 86 0.47 -52.25 34.54
CA PRO A 86 1.50 -52.15 33.49
C PRO A 86 0.93 -52.04 32.07
N SER A 87 -0.18 -52.74 31.80
CA SER A 87 -0.91 -52.69 30.52
C SER A 87 -1.32 -51.25 30.15
N ARG A 88 -1.91 -50.50 31.10
CA ARG A 88 -2.34 -49.12 30.88
C ARG A 88 -1.15 -48.18 30.68
N VAL A 89 -0.06 -48.40 31.41
CA VAL A 89 1.18 -47.62 31.25
C VAL A 89 1.76 -47.81 29.85
N LEU A 90 1.83 -49.05 29.35
CA LEU A 90 2.31 -49.36 28.00
C LEU A 90 1.41 -48.72 26.92
N LEU A 91 0.08 -48.79 27.08
CA LEU A 91 -0.86 -48.11 26.17
C LEU A 91 -0.63 -46.60 26.16
N ALA A 92 -0.49 -45.98 27.33
CA ALA A 92 -0.22 -44.54 27.44
C ALA A 92 1.11 -44.16 26.77
N GLN A 93 2.17 -44.95 26.92
CA GLN A 93 3.44 -44.74 26.22
C GLN A 93 3.28 -44.81 24.69
N GLY A 94 2.49 -45.76 24.18
CA GLY A 94 2.15 -45.85 22.76
C GLY A 94 1.43 -44.59 22.26
N THR A 95 0.44 -44.08 22.99
CA THR A 95 -0.26 -42.84 22.63
C THR A 95 0.69 -41.63 22.62
N LEU A 96 1.62 -41.54 23.56
CA LEU A 96 2.61 -40.45 23.63
C LEU A 96 3.53 -40.43 22.41
N SER A 97 3.94 -41.59 21.91
CA SER A 97 4.72 -41.68 20.67
C SER A 97 3.96 -41.06 19.50
N GLY A 98 2.68 -41.44 19.32
CA GLY A 98 1.82 -40.85 18.29
C GLY A 98 1.63 -39.33 18.44
N LEU A 99 1.44 -38.85 19.67
CA LEU A 99 1.30 -37.42 19.97
C LEU A 99 2.60 -36.64 19.69
N ASN A 100 3.77 -37.19 20.04
CA ASN A 100 5.07 -36.59 19.72
C ASN A 100 5.25 -36.44 18.21
N THR A 101 4.96 -37.50 17.44
CA THR A 101 5.02 -37.45 15.97
C THR A 101 4.08 -36.39 15.41
N ARG A 102 2.85 -36.29 15.94
CA ARG A 102 1.88 -35.27 15.53
C ARG A 102 2.38 -33.85 15.81
N VAL A 103 2.97 -33.60 16.98
CA VAL A 103 3.59 -32.30 17.31
C VAL A 103 4.73 -31.98 16.35
N ALA A 104 5.61 -32.94 16.06
CA ALA A 104 6.70 -32.76 15.10
C ALA A 104 6.16 -32.37 13.71
N THR A 105 5.15 -33.09 13.21
CA THR A 105 4.49 -32.78 11.93
C THR A 105 3.86 -31.38 11.93
N ARG A 106 3.14 -30.99 12.98
CA ARG A 106 2.55 -29.65 13.10
C ARG A 106 3.60 -28.56 13.14
N ARG A 107 4.73 -28.80 13.79
CA ARG A 107 5.86 -27.85 13.85
C ARG A 107 6.48 -27.65 12.47
N THR A 108 6.68 -28.72 11.70
CA THR A 108 7.15 -28.63 10.32
C THR A 108 6.16 -27.87 9.43
N GLN A 109 4.86 -28.15 9.56
CA GLN A 109 3.81 -27.44 8.82
C GLN A 109 3.80 -25.94 9.15
N TRP A 110 3.87 -25.57 10.43
CA TRP A 110 3.92 -24.16 10.85
C TRP A 110 5.16 -23.45 10.28
N ARG A 111 6.34 -24.06 10.36
CA ARG A 111 7.58 -23.49 9.79
C ARG A 111 7.45 -23.25 8.29
N ALA A 112 6.99 -24.24 7.54
CA ALA A 112 6.80 -24.12 6.09
C ALA A 112 5.82 -23.00 5.72
N ARG A 113 4.69 -22.88 6.44
CA ARG A 113 3.72 -21.80 6.24
C ARG A 113 4.29 -20.43 6.60
N ARG A 114 5.11 -20.37 7.65
CA ARG A 114 5.77 -19.13 8.05
C ARG A 114 6.79 -18.67 7.02
N GLU A 115 7.63 -19.57 6.53
CA GLU A 115 8.60 -19.30 5.46
C GLU A 115 7.90 -18.82 4.18
N ALA A 116 6.77 -19.43 3.81
CA ALA A 116 5.96 -18.98 2.68
C ALA A 116 5.41 -17.56 2.88
N ALA A 117 4.92 -17.23 4.08
CA ALA A 117 4.46 -15.88 4.40
C ALA A 117 5.60 -14.86 4.35
N ASP A 118 6.79 -15.20 4.88
CA ASP A 118 7.96 -14.32 4.84
C ASP A 118 8.45 -14.07 3.39
N ALA A 119 8.38 -15.08 2.51
CA ALA A 119 8.67 -14.92 1.09
C ALA A 119 7.68 -13.96 0.39
N LEU A 120 6.38 -14.10 0.67
CA LEU A 120 5.35 -13.19 0.16
C LEU A 120 5.50 -11.77 0.72
N ALA A 121 5.97 -11.62 1.96
CA ALA A 121 6.24 -10.32 2.55
C ALA A 121 7.38 -9.58 1.83
N MET A 122 8.40 -10.31 1.38
CA MET A 122 9.46 -9.75 0.54
C MET A 122 8.93 -9.34 -0.83
N GLN A 123 8.09 -10.18 -1.46
CA GLN A 123 7.46 -9.84 -2.74
C GLN A 123 6.57 -8.60 -2.64
N TRP A 124 5.73 -8.50 -1.61
CA TRP A 124 4.88 -7.34 -1.39
C TRP A 124 5.71 -6.07 -1.17
N ARG A 125 6.79 -6.14 -0.39
CA ARG A 125 7.72 -5.01 -0.21
C ARG A 125 8.32 -4.54 -1.54
N GLN A 126 8.71 -5.46 -2.42
CA GLN A 126 9.19 -5.11 -3.75
C GLN A 126 8.10 -4.41 -4.58
N CYS A 127 6.89 -4.95 -4.61
CA CYS A 127 5.77 -4.31 -5.32
C CYS A 127 5.45 -2.90 -4.76
N ARG A 128 5.54 -2.71 -3.44
CA ARG A 128 5.35 -1.42 -2.79
C ARG A 128 6.42 -0.41 -3.21
N GLN A 129 7.69 -0.83 -3.25
CA GLN A 129 8.79 0.02 -3.71
C GLN A 129 8.61 0.44 -5.17
N ASP A 130 8.19 -0.49 -6.05
CA ASP A 130 7.90 -0.18 -7.45
C ASP A 130 6.80 0.90 -7.56
N CYS A 131 5.71 0.77 -6.78
CA CYS A 131 4.63 1.76 -6.77
C CYS A 131 5.11 3.13 -6.27
N GLN A 132 5.86 3.17 -5.16
CA GLN A 132 6.43 4.41 -4.62
C GLN A 132 7.37 5.10 -5.62
N SER A 133 8.13 4.32 -6.40
CA SER A 133 9.01 4.86 -7.43
C SER A 133 8.22 5.57 -8.54
N LEU A 134 7.07 5.02 -8.93
CA LEU A 134 6.17 5.59 -9.92
C LEU A 134 5.42 6.82 -9.37
N GLU A 135 4.99 6.79 -8.11
CA GLU A 135 4.39 7.95 -7.44
C GLU A 135 5.36 9.15 -7.45
N ARG A 136 6.63 8.93 -7.10
CA ARG A 136 7.68 9.97 -7.16
C ARG A 136 7.96 10.45 -8.59
N LEU A 137 7.81 9.59 -9.59
CA LEU A 137 7.94 10.00 -11.00
C LEU A 137 6.74 10.85 -11.42
N GLU A 138 5.53 10.47 -11.03
CA GLU A 138 4.32 11.24 -11.30
C GLU A 138 4.37 12.63 -10.67
N GLU A 139 4.80 12.73 -9.41
CA GLU A 139 4.98 14.01 -8.71
C GLU A 139 5.98 14.92 -9.45
N ARG A 140 7.11 14.37 -9.91
CA ARG A 140 8.10 15.12 -10.69
C ARG A 140 7.56 15.56 -12.05
N SER A 141 6.84 14.68 -12.76
CA SER A 141 6.20 15.00 -14.03
C SER A 141 5.14 16.09 -13.86
N LEU A 142 4.35 16.04 -12.79
CA LEU A 142 3.36 17.05 -12.46
C LEU A 142 4.01 18.40 -12.13
N ALA A 143 5.10 18.40 -11.36
CA ALA A 143 5.84 19.61 -11.04
C ALA A 143 6.41 20.27 -12.31
N ARG A 144 6.99 19.47 -13.21
CA ARG A 144 7.47 19.95 -14.51
C ARG A 144 6.34 20.54 -15.36
N PHE A 145 5.22 19.85 -15.46
CA PHE A 145 4.05 20.33 -16.21
C PHE A 145 3.55 21.69 -15.67
N ARG A 146 3.48 21.86 -14.34
CA ARG A 146 3.09 23.13 -13.73
C ARG A 146 4.07 24.26 -14.03
N ALA A 147 5.37 23.96 -14.05
CA ALA A 147 6.38 24.95 -14.42
C ALA A 147 6.25 25.37 -15.89
N GLU A 148 5.98 24.42 -16.78
CA GLU A 148 5.72 24.69 -18.21
C GLU A 148 4.43 25.51 -18.42
N GLU A 149 3.33 25.17 -17.74
CA GLU A 149 2.09 25.97 -17.77
C GLU A 149 2.33 27.41 -17.26
N ALA A 150 3.06 27.58 -16.16
CA ALA A 150 3.36 28.91 -15.63
C ALA A 150 4.17 29.78 -16.60
N VAL A 151 5.11 29.20 -17.34
CA VAL A 151 5.88 29.90 -18.38
C VAL A 151 4.98 30.29 -19.56
N LEU A 152 4.08 29.42 -19.98
CA LEU A 152 3.13 29.71 -21.07
C LEU A 152 2.14 30.81 -20.67
N ASP A 153 1.61 30.75 -19.44
CA ASP A 153 0.71 31.77 -18.91
C ASP A 153 1.40 33.14 -18.80
N ALA A 154 2.65 33.17 -18.32
CA ALA A 154 3.44 34.40 -18.27
C ALA A 154 3.63 35.01 -19.67
N ARG A 155 4.02 34.20 -20.67
CA ARG A 155 4.17 34.65 -22.06
C ARG A 155 2.85 35.18 -22.64
N ALA A 156 1.74 34.51 -22.38
CA ALA A 156 0.42 34.97 -22.83
C ALA A 156 0.04 36.33 -22.20
N MET A 157 0.37 36.55 -20.93
CA MET A 157 0.14 37.85 -20.27
C MET A 157 1.01 38.96 -20.87
N ASP A 158 2.28 38.66 -21.17
CA ASP A 158 3.19 39.60 -21.84
C ASP A 158 2.71 39.97 -23.25
N GLU A 159 2.26 38.99 -24.03
CA GLU A 159 1.66 39.21 -25.35
C GLU A 159 0.41 40.11 -25.28
N ILE A 160 -0.48 39.85 -24.32
CA ILE A 160 -1.66 40.69 -24.08
C ILE A 160 -1.25 42.12 -23.68
N ALA A 161 -0.22 42.27 -22.84
CA ALA A 161 0.28 43.57 -22.43
C ALA A 161 0.87 44.36 -23.63
N LEU A 162 1.64 43.69 -24.49
CA LEU A 162 2.18 44.25 -25.74
C LEU A 162 1.06 44.65 -26.71
N GLN A 163 0.02 43.83 -26.87
CA GLN A 163 -1.13 44.18 -27.72
C GLN A 163 -1.87 45.40 -27.18
N ARG A 164 -2.07 45.49 -25.86
CA ARG A 164 -2.70 46.64 -25.20
C ARG A 164 -1.88 47.92 -25.35
N SER A 165 -0.55 47.84 -25.19
CA SER A 165 0.33 49.01 -25.38
C SER A 165 0.33 49.47 -26.84
N ALA A 166 0.41 48.54 -27.81
CA ALA A 166 0.34 48.84 -29.23
C ALA A 166 -1.02 49.41 -29.68
N ALA A 167 -2.13 48.96 -29.06
CA ALA A 167 -3.45 49.55 -29.30
C ALA A 167 -3.53 50.98 -28.78
N ARG A 168 -3.05 51.26 -27.57
CA ARG A 168 -2.98 52.62 -27.00
C ARG A 168 -2.10 53.56 -27.83
N ALA A 169 -0.94 53.09 -28.28
CA ALA A 169 -0.03 53.87 -29.12
C ALA A 169 -0.60 54.18 -30.52
N ARG A 170 -1.57 53.39 -31.00
CA ARG A 170 -2.30 53.64 -32.25
C ARG A 170 -3.47 54.62 -32.03
N GLY A 171 -4.22 54.48 -30.94
CA GLY A 171 -5.30 55.42 -30.58
C GLY A 171 -4.81 56.84 -30.28
N PHE A 172 -3.60 56.99 -29.74
CA PHE A 172 -3.01 58.31 -29.47
C PHE A 172 -2.60 59.07 -30.75
N ARG A 173 -2.44 58.40 -31.89
CA ARG A 173 -2.09 59.05 -33.16
C ARG A 173 -3.28 59.59 -33.94
N SER A 174 -4.52 59.19 -33.60
CA SER A 174 -5.72 59.65 -34.29
C SER A 174 -6.37 60.91 -33.71
N GLU A 175 -5.93 61.39 -32.54
CA GLU A 175 -6.48 62.59 -31.89
C GLU A 175 -5.63 63.86 -32.07
N GLY A 176 -4.48 63.77 -32.77
CA GLY A 176 -3.52 64.86 -32.92
C GLY A 176 -3.58 65.67 -34.24
N ILE A 177 -4.55 65.42 -35.12
CA ILE A 177 -4.68 66.13 -36.41
C ILE A 177 -6.09 66.75 -36.51
N SER A 178 -6.32 67.82 -35.76
CA SER A 178 -7.39 68.79 -36.03
C SER A 178 -7.02 70.11 -35.37
N ALA A 179 -6.07 70.80 -35.98
CA ALA A 179 -5.76 72.19 -35.69
C ALA A 179 -5.64 72.95 -37.01
N ASP A 180 -6.75 73.10 -37.72
CA ASP A 180 -6.93 74.15 -38.72
C ASP A 180 -8.34 74.73 -38.55
N ARG A 181 -8.41 75.80 -37.74
CA ARG A 181 -9.56 76.72 -37.73
C ARG A 181 -9.23 77.86 -38.69
N PRO A 182 -9.97 78.05 -39.80
CA PRO A 182 -9.78 79.21 -40.64
C PRO A 182 -10.36 80.45 -39.93
N THR A 183 -9.51 81.44 -39.67
CA THR A 183 -9.93 82.80 -39.35
C THR A 183 -10.40 83.48 -40.64
N ALA A 184 -11.69 83.78 -40.72
CA ALA A 184 -12.26 84.60 -41.79
C ALA A 184 -11.97 86.09 -41.50
N SER A 185 -11.52 86.81 -42.53
CA SER A 185 -11.61 88.27 -42.65
C SER A 185 -11.94 88.60 -44.10
#